data_AF-A0A5D6Y6U1-F1
#
_entry.id   AF-A0A5D6Y6U1-F1
#
_cell.length_a   1.000
_cell.length_b   1.000
_cell.length_c   1.000
_cell.angle_alpha   90.00
_cell.angle_beta   90.00
_cell.angle_gamma   90.00
#
_symmetry.space_group_name_H-M   'P 1'
#
loop_
_entity.id
_entity.type
_entity.pdbx_description
1 polymer ?
#
loop_
_entity_poly.entity_id
_entity_poly.type
_entity_poly.pdbx_seq_one_letter_code
_entity_poly.pdbx_strand_id
1 'polypeptide(L)'
;MAGKRKATHWAARRKQKQARAADGEHRKAETLDRRAGLADAIHPGSYAALRPPAAAKTDEAAANDNEDDPKAPPKRRYGIWLANEGVKTIEAEVERALFEAGGISAANYGFLQKVGWSRAARTDKGVHAAGQMLTAKLQVGDDVPAFVAKVNAALPADIRVLHMVTVTKNFNAKKACDQRTYEYLAPTFIFGPRARAASSSSSGADADADIEITAETLAQHQAFRLDEATRAQLNAVLRQFEGTHNFHNFTSKLEPTSPKCNRYITSFAAADPPFVANHMEWIRLRVVGQSFLLHHIRKMIGTAVEVVAGAADAGVVQRAMQLGKMDLPKAPSVGLYLAQAHFKIYNLKLRDAVQATHPPLDLEEPAVKAAVEAFKRDFIFDHIIQHEAATRTYAKWLRTLEQLPCDYAVKTYDEWKTEKEGLAAITDRAAKRGALQALRDAAATATAATGASAEGDAGATADETKAEAVEPVKDEGGEE
;
A
#
# COMPACT_ATOMS: atom_id res chain seq x y z
N MET A 1 -30.19 -25.64 -12.63
CA MET A 1 -30.91 -24.71 -13.51
C MET A 1 -31.24 -23.43 -12.75
N ALA A 2 -30.29 -22.48 -12.66
CA ALA A 2 -30.50 -21.19 -11.99
C ALA A 2 -30.83 -20.12 -13.05
N GLY A 3 -32.07 -19.61 -13.03
CA GLY A 3 -32.57 -18.65 -14.00
C GLY A 3 -31.85 -17.30 -13.93
N LYS A 4 -31.34 -16.84 -15.09
CA LYS A 4 -30.79 -15.50 -15.28
C LYS A 4 -31.86 -14.44 -14.98
N ARG A 5 -31.68 -13.63 -13.93
CA ARG A 5 -32.46 -12.40 -13.71
C ARG A 5 -32.12 -11.40 -14.82
N LYS A 6 -33.07 -11.14 -15.74
CA LYS A 6 -32.94 -10.09 -16.77
C LYS A 6 -32.86 -8.71 -16.10
N ALA A 7 -31.78 -7.97 -16.36
CA ALA A 7 -31.62 -6.60 -15.92
C ALA A 7 -32.63 -5.70 -16.65
N THR A 8 -33.59 -5.14 -15.91
CA THR A 8 -34.60 -4.24 -16.48
C THR A 8 -33.95 -2.88 -16.78
N HIS A 9 -34.06 -2.44 -18.04
CA HIS A 9 -33.51 -1.18 -18.55
C HIS A 9 -34.00 0.03 -17.74
N TRP A 10 -33.11 1.00 -17.46
CA TRP A 10 -33.35 2.13 -16.55
C TRP A 10 -34.60 2.96 -16.87
N ALA A 11 -34.96 3.05 -18.16
CA ALA A 11 -36.16 3.74 -18.62
C ALA A 11 -37.45 3.10 -18.12
N ALA A 12 -37.51 1.77 -18.03
CA ALA A 12 -38.68 1.04 -17.53
C ALA A 12 -38.91 1.28 -16.04
N ARG A 13 -37.81 1.34 -15.26
CA ARG A 13 -37.87 1.69 -13.82
C ARG A 13 -38.37 3.11 -13.58
N ARG A 14 -38.03 4.05 -14.45
CA ARG A 14 -38.47 5.45 -14.35
C ARG A 14 -39.96 5.60 -14.68
N LYS A 15 -40.43 4.92 -15.74
CA LYS A 15 -41.86 4.84 -16.09
C LYS A 15 -42.70 4.20 -14.99
N GLN A 16 -42.21 3.11 -14.39
CA GLN A 16 -42.90 2.41 -13.29
C GLN A 16 -42.96 3.25 -12.00
N LYS A 17 -41.94 4.09 -11.76
CA LYS A 17 -41.92 5.04 -10.64
C LYS A 17 -42.87 6.23 -10.86
N GLN A 18 -43.00 6.71 -12.09
CA GLN A 18 -43.95 7.77 -12.44
C GLN A 18 -45.41 7.27 -12.40
N ALA A 19 -45.67 6.04 -12.87
CA ALA A 19 -46.99 5.42 -12.75
C ALA A 19 -47.43 5.26 -11.28
N ARG A 20 -46.53 4.78 -10.40
CA ARG A 20 -46.81 4.68 -8.95
C ARG A 20 -47.03 6.02 -8.24
N ALA A 21 -46.56 7.12 -8.81
CA ALA A 21 -46.80 8.45 -8.25
C ALA A 21 -48.15 9.05 -8.71
N ALA A 22 -48.72 8.56 -9.81
CA ALA A 22 -50.01 8.99 -10.33
C ALA A 22 -51.20 8.29 -9.64
N ASP A 23 -51.01 7.06 -9.15
CA ASP A 23 -52.11 6.23 -8.60
C ASP A 23 -52.47 6.53 -7.13
N GLY A 24 -51.95 7.60 -6.51
CA GLY A 24 -52.42 8.06 -5.18
C GLY A 24 -52.31 7.03 -4.04
N GLU A 25 -51.57 5.94 -4.21
CA GLU A 25 -51.41 4.90 -3.20
C GLU A 25 -50.45 5.40 -2.10
N HIS A 26 -50.99 6.13 -1.13
CA HIS A 26 -50.33 6.44 0.14
C HIS A 26 -50.08 5.14 0.91
N ARG A 27 -49.05 4.38 0.51
CA ARG A 27 -48.43 3.44 1.44
C ARG A 27 -47.87 4.28 2.57
N LYS A 28 -48.46 4.16 3.77
CA LYS A 28 -47.76 4.44 5.03
C LYS A 28 -46.37 3.84 4.83
N ALA A 29 -45.37 4.71 4.76
CA ALA A 29 -43.99 4.26 4.74
C ALA A 29 -43.78 3.62 6.10
N GLU A 30 -44.01 2.30 6.19
CA GLU A 30 -43.31 1.50 7.17
C GLU A 30 -41.87 1.96 7.06
N THR A 31 -41.37 2.57 8.14
CA THR A 31 -39.98 2.89 8.34
C THR A 31 -39.22 1.58 8.31
N LEU A 32 -39.03 1.04 7.10
CA LEU A 32 -38.08 0.01 6.78
C LEU A 32 -36.74 0.62 7.15
N ASP A 33 -36.31 0.37 8.38
CA ASP A 33 -34.98 0.72 8.79
C ASP A 33 -34.04 -0.09 7.90
N ARG A 34 -33.51 0.58 6.88
CA ARG A 34 -32.54 0.01 5.93
C ARG A 34 -31.25 -0.45 6.64
N ARG A 35 -31.16 -0.28 7.96
CA ARG A 35 -30.06 -0.67 8.85
C ARG A 35 -30.37 -1.91 9.70
N ALA A 36 -31.58 -2.48 9.63
CA ALA A 36 -31.98 -3.67 10.39
C ALA A 36 -31.17 -4.96 10.09
N GLY A 37 -30.23 -4.92 9.15
CA GLY A 37 -29.29 -6.02 8.85
C GLY A 37 -27.81 -5.65 9.05
N LEU A 38 -27.50 -4.54 9.71
CA LEU A 38 -26.12 -4.19 10.05
C LEU A 38 -25.76 -4.81 11.41
N ALA A 39 -24.50 -5.20 11.59
CA ALA A 39 -24.03 -5.77 12.85
C ALA A 39 -24.35 -4.87 14.05
N ASP A 40 -24.92 -5.47 15.09
CA ASP A 40 -25.31 -4.82 16.35
C ASP A 40 -24.18 -4.79 17.39
N ALA A 41 -23.09 -5.53 17.13
CA ALA A 41 -21.89 -5.51 17.97
C ALA A 41 -20.90 -4.42 17.54
N ILE A 42 -20.44 -3.63 18.52
CA ILE A 42 -19.35 -2.67 18.36
C ILE A 42 -18.04 -3.46 18.20
N HIS A 43 -17.19 -3.01 17.27
CA HIS A 43 -15.90 -3.65 17.06
C HIS A 43 -14.99 -3.48 18.30
N PRO A 44 -14.32 -4.52 18.81
CA PRO A 44 -13.51 -4.43 20.04
C PRO A 44 -12.39 -3.38 20.00
N GLY A 45 -11.86 -3.10 18.81
CA GLY A 45 -10.85 -2.06 18.60
C GLY A 45 -11.39 -0.63 18.47
N SER A 46 -12.71 -0.39 18.60
CA SER A 46 -13.29 0.95 18.64
C SER A 46 -13.34 1.46 20.08
N TYR A 47 -13.04 2.74 20.27
CA TYR A 47 -13.19 3.42 21.55
C TYR A 47 -14.62 3.39 22.10
N ALA A 48 -15.62 3.21 21.23
CA ALA A 48 -17.00 3.02 21.63
C ALA A 48 -17.20 1.77 22.52
N ALA A 49 -16.34 0.75 22.39
CA ALA A 49 -16.40 -0.46 23.21
C ALA A 49 -15.97 -0.22 24.67
N LEU A 50 -15.23 0.86 24.94
CA LEU A 50 -14.78 1.23 26.29
C LEU A 50 -15.80 2.06 27.05
N ARG A 51 -16.87 2.51 26.38
CA ARG A 51 -17.92 3.30 27.02
C ARG A 51 -18.81 2.37 27.84
N PRO A 52 -19.12 2.69 29.12
CA PRO A 52 -20.16 1.96 29.83
C PRO A 52 -21.46 2.07 29.02
N PRO A 53 -22.26 0.99 28.91
CA PRO A 53 -23.56 1.08 28.27
C PRO A 53 -24.30 2.23 28.96
N ALA A 54 -24.79 3.18 28.15
CA ALA A 54 -25.54 4.30 28.69
C ALA A 54 -26.58 3.71 29.64
N ALA A 55 -26.57 4.10 30.92
CA ALA A 55 -27.61 3.72 31.86
C ALA A 55 -28.91 3.94 31.12
N ALA A 56 -29.67 2.86 30.90
CA ALA A 56 -30.98 2.96 30.30
C ALA A 56 -31.70 4.00 31.15
N LYS A 57 -31.93 5.19 30.57
CA LYS A 57 -32.86 6.13 31.18
C LYS A 57 -34.14 5.33 31.27
N THR A 58 -34.55 5.02 32.50
CA THR A 58 -35.82 4.37 32.79
C THR A 58 -36.90 5.07 31.98
N ASP A 59 -37.72 4.27 31.31
CA ASP A 59 -38.80 4.66 30.39
C ASP A 59 -39.95 5.39 31.10
N GLU A 60 -39.69 6.49 31.80
CA GLU A 60 -40.71 7.31 32.46
C GLU A 60 -40.64 8.82 32.13
N ALA A 61 -39.86 9.22 31.12
CA ALA A 61 -39.88 10.59 30.60
C ALA A 61 -40.14 10.68 29.08
N ALA A 62 -40.72 9.62 28.49
CA ALA A 62 -41.12 9.61 27.07
C ALA A 62 -42.60 10.02 26.90
N ALA A 63 -43.02 11.13 27.51
CA ALA A 63 -44.36 11.69 27.29
C ALA A 63 -44.46 13.17 27.73
N ASN A 64 -43.65 14.03 27.14
CA ASN A 64 -43.90 15.46 26.86
C ASN A 64 -42.56 16.14 26.72
N ASP A 65 -42.18 16.45 25.48
CA ASP A 65 -41.30 17.57 25.12
C ASP A 65 -41.51 17.83 23.62
N ASN A 66 -42.66 18.42 23.30
CA ASN A 66 -42.82 19.25 22.12
C ASN A 66 -42.51 20.68 22.58
N GLU A 67 -41.28 21.14 22.33
CA GLU A 67 -40.84 22.51 22.00
C GLU A 67 -39.34 22.64 22.34
N ASP A 68 -38.55 23.08 21.34
CA ASP A 68 -37.15 23.50 21.41
C ASP A 68 -36.01 22.48 21.65
N ASP A 69 -36.00 21.33 20.94
CA ASP A 69 -34.73 20.63 20.65
C ASP A 69 -34.14 21.20 19.33
N PRO A 70 -32.95 21.84 19.32
CA PRO A 70 -32.36 22.37 18.10
C PRO A 70 -32.15 21.22 17.10
N LYS A 71 -32.99 21.21 16.06
CA LYS A 71 -33.03 20.22 14.99
C LYS A 71 -31.61 19.87 14.54
N ALA A 72 -31.12 18.69 14.94
CA ALA A 72 -29.74 18.28 14.70
C ALA A 72 -29.37 18.48 13.22
N PRO A 73 -28.19 19.05 12.91
CA PRO A 73 -27.86 19.46 11.56
C PRO A 73 -27.90 18.27 10.58
N PRO A 74 -28.29 18.51 9.32
CA PRO A 74 -28.46 17.43 8.34
C PRO A 74 -27.14 16.69 8.12
N LYS A 75 -27.19 15.36 8.16
CA LYS A 75 -26.02 14.49 7.91
C LYS A 75 -25.56 14.64 6.47
N ARG A 76 -24.33 15.13 6.25
CA ARG A 76 -23.69 15.25 4.93
C ARG A 76 -22.53 14.28 4.81
N ARG A 77 -22.17 13.86 3.59
CA ARG A 77 -20.99 13.00 3.37
C ARG A 77 -19.77 13.88 3.12
N TYR A 78 -18.67 13.59 3.80
CA TYR A 78 -17.41 14.31 3.70
C TYR A 78 -16.27 13.40 3.28
N GLY A 79 -15.28 13.95 2.58
CA GLY A 79 -13.94 13.38 2.39
C GLY A 79 -12.95 13.97 3.41
N ILE A 80 -12.07 13.16 4.02
CA ILE A 80 -11.16 13.56 5.12
C ILE A 80 -9.75 13.04 4.81
N TRP A 81 -8.71 13.85 5.02
CA TRP A 81 -7.32 13.48 4.75
C TRP A 81 -6.51 13.23 6.02
N LEU A 82 -5.63 12.21 6.07
CA LEU A 82 -5.02 11.72 7.33
C LEU A 82 -3.62 11.05 7.23
N ALA A 83 -2.94 10.97 8.40
CA ALA A 83 -1.64 10.34 8.65
C ALA A 83 -1.62 9.32 9.81
N ASN A 84 -0.59 8.44 9.93
CA ASN A 84 -0.49 7.30 10.88
C ASN A 84 0.80 7.29 11.78
N GLU A 85 0.80 6.77 13.04
CA GLU A 85 0.77 5.32 13.48
C GLU A 85 0.55 4.93 15.00
N GLY A 86 -0.05 3.74 15.30
CA GLY A 86 0.27 2.80 16.44
C GLY A 86 -0.82 2.34 17.48
N VAL A 87 -1.21 1.05 17.55
CA VAL A 87 -2.13 0.37 18.56
C VAL A 87 -3.23 1.23 19.24
N LYS A 88 -4.49 1.07 18.84
CA LYS A 88 -5.41 2.18 18.51
C LYS A 88 -5.16 2.48 17.03
N THR A 89 -6.10 2.08 16.19
CA THR A 89 -5.96 2.34 14.75
C THR A 89 -6.21 3.81 14.51
N ILE A 90 -5.63 4.35 13.45
CA ILE A 90 -5.89 5.74 13.05
C ILE A 90 -7.38 5.96 12.75
N GLU A 91 -8.07 4.93 12.26
CA GLU A 91 -9.52 5.00 12.12
C GLU A 91 -10.24 5.11 13.46
N ALA A 92 -9.79 4.40 14.50
CA ALA A 92 -10.38 4.50 15.83
C ALA A 92 -10.15 5.89 16.45
N GLU A 93 -8.95 6.45 16.32
CA GLU A 93 -8.67 7.84 16.76
C GLU A 93 -9.53 8.86 16.05
N VAL A 94 -9.66 8.72 14.73
CA VAL A 94 -10.45 9.66 13.94
C VAL A 94 -11.94 9.48 14.19
N GLU A 95 -12.43 8.24 14.33
CA GLU A 95 -13.81 7.98 14.75
C GLU A 95 -14.11 8.65 16.10
N ARG A 96 -13.20 8.52 17.08
CA ARG A 96 -13.30 9.15 18.39
C ARG A 96 -13.31 10.68 18.28
N ALA A 97 -12.33 11.28 17.60
CA ALA A 97 -12.27 12.74 17.45
C ALA A 97 -13.48 13.32 16.69
N LEU A 98 -13.97 12.61 15.67
CA LEU A 98 -15.20 13.00 14.96
C LEU A 98 -16.44 12.90 15.85
N PHE A 99 -16.49 11.93 16.75
CA PHE A 99 -17.56 11.79 17.74
C PHE A 99 -17.50 12.92 18.79
N GLU A 100 -16.34 13.18 19.37
CA GLU A 100 -16.12 14.25 20.37
C GLU A 100 -16.39 15.64 19.80
N ALA A 101 -16.08 15.88 18.52
CA ALA A 101 -16.42 17.12 17.84
C ALA A 101 -17.92 17.27 17.50
N GLY A 102 -18.76 16.28 17.80
CA GLY A 102 -20.21 16.27 17.53
C GLY A 102 -20.59 15.79 16.13
N GLY A 103 -19.63 15.29 15.34
CA GLY A 103 -19.84 14.83 13.96
C GLY A 103 -20.54 13.49 13.86
N ILE A 104 -20.50 12.67 14.91
CA ILE A 104 -21.14 11.34 14.96
C ILE A 104 -22.09 11.32 16.16
N SER A 105 -23.37 11.02 15.93
CA SER A 105 -24.33 10.81 17.03
C SER A 105 -23.97 9.57 17.85
N ALA A 106 -24.29 9.56 19.16
CA ALA A 106 -24.06 8.40 20.05
C ALA A 106 -24.57 7.06 19.48
N ALA A 107 -25.75 7.05 18.85
CA ALA A 107 -26.34 5.84 18.25
C ALA A 107 -25.55 5.26 17.05
N ASN A 108 -24.63 6.02 16.44
CA ASN A 108 -23.80 5.55 15.33
C ASN A 108 -22.33 5.34 15.72
N TYR A 109 -21.91 5.80 16.90
CA TYR A 109 -20.53 5.67 17.34
C TYR A 109 -20.18 4.20 17.59
N GLY A 110 -19.04 3.75 17.08
CA GLY A 110 -18.65 2.33 17.09
C GLY A 110 -19.20 1.51 15.92
N PHE A 111 -20.04 2.12 15.08
CA PHE A 111 -20.68 1.46 13.93
C PHE A 111 -20.34 2.18 12.62
N LEU A 112 -19.08 2.06 12.18
CA LEU A 112 -18.56 2.68 10.95
C LEU A 112 -19.45 2.46 9.70
N GLN A 113 -20.14 1.31 9.64
CA GLN A 113 -21.12 0.99 8.59
C GLN A 113 -22.33 1.94 8.57
N LYS A 114 -22.80 2.41 9.73
CA LYS A 114 -23.95 3.34 9.85
C LYS A 114 -23.61 4.73 9.32
N VAL A 115 -22.34 5.14 9.45
CA VAL A 115 -21.83 6.41 8.88
C VAL A 115 -21.29 6.26 7.46
N GLY A 116 -21.34 5.06 6.87
CA GLY A 116 -20.90 4.82 5.49
C GLY A 116 -19.41 5.07 5.28
N TRP A 117 -18.60 4.70 6.28
CA TRP A 117 -17.15 4.84 6.31
C TRP A 117 -16.46 4.15 5.12
N SER A 118 -15.46 4.79 4.54
CA SER A 118 -14.58 4.22 3.51
C SER A 118 -13.22 4.91 3.54
N ARG A 119 -12.18 4.24 3.05
CA ARG A 119 -10.79 4.72 2.95
C ARG A 119 -10.21 4.44 1.57
N ALA A 120 -9.37 5.31 1.04
CA ALA A 120 -8.73 5.15 -0.27
C ALA A 120 -7.65 4.06 -0.26
N ALA A 121 -6.92 3.94 0.86
CA ALA A 121 -5.89 2.94 1.06
C ALA A 121 -5.96 2.29 2.44
N ARG A 122 -5.59 1.00 2.51
CA ARG A 122 -5.25 0.33 3.76
C ARG A 122 -3.73 0.33 3.84
N THR A 123 -3.18 1.00 4.85
CA THR A 123 -1.76 0.98 5.15
C THR A 123 -1.46 -0.17 6.12
N ASP A 124 -0.29 -0.79 5.96
CA ASP A 124 0.17 -1.85 6.86
C ASP A 124 0.64 -1.26 8.20
N LYS A 125 0.90 -2.12 9.19
CA LYS A 125 1.61 -1.71 10.42
C LYS A 125 3.02 -1.23 10.07
N GLY A 126 3.47 -0.18 10.71
CA GLY A 126 4.74 0.49 10.44
C GLY A 126 4.67 1.57 9.34
N VAL A 127 3.51 1.85 8.74
CA VAL A 127 3.40 2.64 7.49
C VAL A 127 2.64 3.94 7.72
N HIS A 128 3.26 5.04 7.33
CA HIS A 128 2.68 6.37 7.45
C HIS A 128 1.72 6.70 6.29
N ALA A 129 1.05 7.84 6.39
CA ALA A 129 0.36 8.44 5.27
C ALA A 129 0.53 9.94 5.39
N ALA A 130 0.85 10.60 4.29
CA ALA A 130 0.44 11.98 4.11
C ALA A 130 -0.96 11.89 3.49
N GLY A 131 -1.02 11.31 2.30
CA GLY A 131 -2.12 11.30 1.34
C GLY A 131 -3.43 10.58 1.62
N GLN A 132 -3.78 10.17 2.85
CA GLN A 132 -4.96 9.29 3.04
C GLN A 132 -6.25 10.01 2.68
N MET A 133 -7.27 9.30 2.21
CA MET A 133 -8.61 9.85 2.03
C MET A 133 -9.64 8.92 2.66
N LEU A 134 -10.39 9.41 3.63
CA LEU A 134 -11.55 8.77 4.22
C LEU A 134 -12.83 9.42 3.73
N THR A 135 -13.94 8.70 3.81
CA THR A 135 -15.27 9.30 3.65
C THR A 135 -16.23 8.81 4.70
N ALA A 136 -17.03 9.71 5.27
CA ALA A 136 -18.05 9.39 6.25
C ALA A 136 -19.25 10.34 6.15
N LYS A 137 -20.39 9.95 6.71
CA LYS A 137 -21.58 10.81 6.88
C LYS A 137 -21.57 11.43 8.27
N LEU A 138 -21.44 12.75 8.34
CA LEU A 138 -21.19 13.50 9.57
C LEU A 138 -22.18 14.65 9.77
N GLN A 139 -22.32 15.08 11.03
CA GLN A 139 -23.10 16.23 11.51
C GLN A 139 -22.14 17.39 11.81
N VAL A 140 -21.75 18.11 10.76
CA VAL A 140 -20.69 19.13 10.85
C VAL A 140 -21.21 20.53 11.19
N GLY A 141 -22.48 20.81 10.87
CA GLY A 141 -23.02 22.18 10.87
C GLY A 141 -22.61 22.96 9.62
N ASP A 142 -22.73 24.28 9.66
CA ASP A 142 -22.42 25.17 8.53
C ASP A 142 -20.95 25.67 8.53
N ASP A 143 -20.31 25.73 9.70
CA ASP A 143 -18.91 26.13 9.86
C ASP A 143 -17.96 24.92 9.80
N VAL A 144 -17.61 24.55 8.57
CA VAL A 144 -16.67 23.45 8.29
C VAL A 144 -15.28 23.70 8.89
N PRO A 145 -14.65 24.89 8.74
CA PRO A 145 -13.36 25.18 9.37
C PRO A 145 -13.35 25.02 10.89
N ALA A 146 -14.35 25.56 11.60
CA ALA A 146 -14.42 25.44 13.05
C ALA A 146 -14.62 23.98 13.49
N PHE A 147 -15.40 23.19 12.75
CA PHE A 147 -15.52 21.76 13.00
C PHE A 147 -14.18 21.03 12.81
N VAL A 148 -13.45 21.31 11.74
CA VAL A 148 -12.11 20.73 11.51
C VAL A 148 -11.16 21.08 12.65
N ALA A 149 -11.18 22.33 13.12
CA ALA A 149 -10.38 22.75 14.28
C ALA A 149 -10.73 21.95 15.55
N LYS A 150 -12.02 21.74 15.83
CA LYS A 150 -12.46 20.89 16.96
C LYS A 150 -11.99 19.45 16.83
N VAL A 151 -12.08 18.87 15.63
CA VAL A 151 -11.58 17.50 15.36
C VAL A 151 -10.06 17.43 15.59
N ASN A 152 -9.30 18.39 15.06
CA ASN A 152 -7.85 18.42 15.22
C ASN A 152 -7.42 18.65 16.68
N ALA A 153 -8.20 19.39 17.47
CA ALA A 153 -7.95 19.55 18.90
C ALA A 153 -8.15 18.25 19.71
N ALA A 154 -9.03 17.36 19.23
CA ALA A 154 -9.25 16.04 19.82
C ALA A 154 -8.29 14.95 19.30
N LEU A 155 -7.51 15.24 18.25
CA LEU A 155 -6.53 14.32 17.66
C LEU A 155 -5.12 14.51 18.26
N PRO A 156 -4.34 13.43 18.41
CA PRO A 156 -2.94 13.53 18.78
C PRO A 156 -2.13 14.28 17.71
N ALA A 157 -0.96 14.80 18.07
CA ALA A 157 -0.20 15.75 17.24
C ALA A 157 0.16 15.23 15.84
N ASP A 158 0.39 13.93 15.75
CA ASP A 158 0.78 13.15 14.59
C ASP A 158 -0.40 12.67 13.72
N ILE A 159 -1.64 13.04 14.07
CA ILE A 159 -2.82 12.83 13.24
C ILE A 159 -3.52 14.18 13.01
N ARG A 160 -3.70 14.54 11.75
CA ARG A 160 -4.32 15.80 11.36
C ARG A 160 -5.30 15.62 10.22
N VAL A 161 -6.46 16.26 10.35
CA VAL A 161 -7.37 16.55 9.24
C VAL A 161 -6.88 17.83 8.58
N LEU A 162 -6.25 17.69 7.42
CA LEU A 162 -5.73 18.84 6.67
C LEU A 162 -6.79 19.53 5.82
N HIS A 163 -7.79 18.79 5.35
CA HIS A 163 -8.82 19.31 4.47
C HIS A 163 -10.11 18.49 4.59
N MET A 164 -11.26 19.16 4.51
CA MET A 164 -12.56 18.52 4.55
C MET A 164 -13.52 19.14 3.53
N VAL A 165 -14.14 18.30 2.71
CA VAL A 165 -15.03 18.72 1.61
C VAL A 165 -16.29 17.89 1.57
N THR A 166 -17.41 18.52 1.19
CA THR A 166 -18.67 17.80 0.95
C THR A 166 -18.61 17.06 -0.38
N VAL A 167 -19.15 15.84 -0.39
CA VAL A 167 -19.18 14.97 -1.58
C VAL A 167 -20.58 14.42 -1.81
N THR A 168 -20.80 13.86 -3.00
CA THR A 168 -22.08 13.22 -3.33
C THR A 168 -22.39 12.04 -2.41
N LYS A 169 -23.68 11.76 -2.20
CA LYS A 169 -24.16 10.70 -1.27
C LYS A 169 -23.56 9.31 -1.53
N ASN A 170 -23.21 9.01 -2.78
CA ASN A 170 -22.69 7.71 -3.22
C ASN A 170 -21.17 7.66 -3.36
N PHE A 171 -20.46 8.77 -3.09
CA PHE A 171 -19.01 8.77 -3.12
C PHE A 171 -18.43 7.76 -2.12
N ASN A 172 -17.40 7.04 -2.55
CA ASN A 172 -16.70 6.04 -1.77
C ASN A 172 -15.20 6.15 -2.09
N ALA A 173 -14.39 6.61 -1.12
CA ALA A 173 -12.98 6.88 -1.34
C ALA A 173 -12.22 5.68 -1.94
N LYS A 174 -12.54 4.45 -1.49
CA LYS A 174 -11.88 3.25 -2.03
C LYS A 174 -12.16 3.05 -3.52
N LYS A 175 -13.43 3.12 -3.91
CA LYS A 175 -13.91 2.79 -5.26
C LYS A 175 -13.66 3.92 -6.26
N ALA A 176 -13.64 5.16 -5.79
CA ALA A 176 -13.42 6.33 -6.64
C ALA A 176 -11.94 6.69 -6.80
N CYS A 177 -11.04 6.08 -6.02
CA CYS A 177 -9.61 6.33 -6.11
C CYS A 177 -8.99 5.53 -7.25
N ASP A 178 -8.39 6.26 -8.19
CA ASP A 178 -7.89 5.74 -9.47
C ASP A 178 -6.48 5.17 -9.34
N GLN A 179 -5.61 5.93 -8.64
CA GLN A 179 -4.20 5.64 -8.45
C GLN A 179 -3.78 6.07 -7.05
N ARG A 180 -2.66 5.52 -6.58
CA ARG A 180 -1.99 5.95 -5.36
C ARG A 180 -0.54 6.25 -5.67
N THR A 181 -0.04 7.35 -5.11
CA THR A 181 1.40 7.63 -5.02
C THR A 181 1.85 7.23 -3.63
N TYR A 182 2.81 6.31 -3.57
CA TYR A 182 3.57 6.05 -2.35
C TYR A 182 4.97 6.60 -2.50
N GLU A 183 5.53 7.02 -1.38
CA GLU A 183 6.94 7.37 -1.29
C GLU A 183 7.60 6.50 -0.23
N TYR A 184 8.88 6.22 -0.44
CA TYR A 184 9.72 5.50 0.49
C TYR A 184 10.96 6.33 0.80
N LEU A 185 11.05 6.81 2.04
CA LEU A 185 12.23 7.51 2.54
C LEU A 185 13.21 6.46 3.08
N ALA A 186 14.45 6.49 2.59
CA ALA A 186 15.47 5.53 2.99
C ALA A 186 16.83 6.21 3.15
N PRO A 187 17.67 5.76 4.09
CA PRO A 187 19.05 6.21 4.14
C PRO A 187 19.82 5.62 2.93
N THR A 188 20.70 6.38 2.31
CA THR A 188 21.32 6.00 1.03
C THR A 188 22.30 4.84 1.14
N PHE A 189 22.87 4.59 2.32
CA PHE A 189 23.83 3.50 2.54
C PHE A 189 23.27 2.11 2.19
N ILE A 190 21.94 1.92 2.16
CA ILE A 190 21.34 0.63 1.78
C ILE A 190 21.62 0.27 0.32
N PHE A 191 21.96 1.25 -0.52
CA PHE A 191 22.34 1.06 -1.92
C PHE A 191 23.85 0.90 -2.11
N GLY A 192 24.63 0.92 -1.03
CA GLY A 192 26.07 0.72 -1.08
C GLY A 192 26.43 -0.68 -1.61
N PRO A 193 27.59 -0.83 -2.29
CA PRO A 193 28.05 -2.12 -2.79
C PRO A 193 28.13 -3.16 -1.68
N ARG A 194 27.63 -4.36 -1.95
CA ARG A 194 27.75 -5.54 -1.08
C ARG A 194 28.31 -6.69 -1.90
N ALA A 195 29.21 -7.46 -1.29
CA ALA A 195 29.71 -8.67 -1.93
C ALA A 195 28.53 -9.58 -2.26
N ARG A 196 28.44 -10.02 -3.52
CA ARG A 196 27.57 -11.13 -3.88
C ARG A 196 27.95 -12.30 -2.99
N ALA A 197 26.99 -12.91 -2.32
CA ALA A 197 27.26 -14.04 -1.45
C ALA A 197 27.96 -15.13 -2.27
N ALA A 198 29.30 -15.18 -2.19
CA ALA A 198 30.01 -16.41 -2.45
C ALA A 198 29.45 -17.43 -1.44
N SER A 199 29.38 -18.69 -1.81
CA SER A 199 28.99 -19.79 -0.93
C SER A 199 29.99 -19.91 0.24
N SER A 200 29.99 -18.96 1.15
CA SER A 200 30.80 -19.00 2.36
C SER A 200 29.88 -19.46 3.48
N SER A 201 30.18 -20.65 3.93
CA SER A 201 29.79 -21.25 5.20
C SER A 201 30.20 -20.37 6.38
N SER A 202 29.49 -19.27 6.62
CA SER A 202 29.60 -18.59 7.90
C SER A 202 28.81 -19.38 8.93
N SER A 203 29.56 -20.08 9.79
CA SER A 203 29.10 -20.78 10.99
C SER A 203 28.01 -19.99 11.72
N GLY A 204 26.94 -20.69 12.08
CA GLY A 204 25.76 -20.15 12.77
C GLY A 204 26.10 -19.45 14.08
N ALA A 205 26.41 -18.16 13.99
CA ALA A 205 26.30 -17.24 15.10
C ALA A 205 24.85 -16.77 15.21
N ASP A 206 24.35 -16.72 16.43
CA ASP A 206 22.98 -16.40 16.82
C ASP A 206 22.43 -15.10 16.20
N ALA A 207 21.89 -15.15 14.98
CA ALA A 207 21.14 -14.03 14.36
C ALA A 207 19.81 -13.65 15.07
N ASP A 208 19.63 -14.02 16.35
CA ASP A 208 18.57 -13.51 17.24
C ASP A 208 19.17 -12.86 18.51
N ALA A 209 20.50 -12.84 18.66
CA ALA A 209 21.12 -11.80 19.48
C ALA A 209 20.84 -10.47 18.78
N ASP A 210 20.38 -9.46 19.53
CA ASP A 210 20.19 -8.10 19.05
C ASP A 210 21.32 -7.73 18.10
N ILE A 211 21.04 -7.68 16.79
CA ILE A 211 22.06 -7.37 15.78
C ILE A 211 22.64 -6.01 16.17
N GLU A 212 23.82 -6.02 16.75
CA GLU A 212 24.47 -4.82 17.24
C GLU A 212 25.21 -4.18 16.08
N ILE A 213 24.94 -2.90 15.87
CA ILE A 213 25.62 -2.11 14.86
C ILE A 213 26.79 -1.44 15.55
N THR A 214 28.01 -1.85 15.18
CA THR A 214 29.23 -1.30 15.77
C THR A 214 29.36 0.20 15.45
N ALA A 215 30.12 0.93 16.27
CA ALA A 215 30.41 2.33 16.03
C ALA A 215 31.11 2.56 14.67
N GLU A 216 31.93 1.61 14.23
CA GLU A 216 32.60 1.65 12.93
C GLU A 216 31.60 1.52 11.78
N THR A 217 30.70 0.52 11.81
CA THR A 217 29.66 0.37 10.79
C THR A 217 28.73 1.58 10.75
N LEU A 218 28.40 2.16 11.90
CA LEU A 218 27.63 3.39 11.96
C LEU A 218 28.37 4.56 11.31
N ALA A 219 29.66 4.74 11.58
CA ALA A 219 30.47 5.77 10.96
C ALA A 219 30.55 5.60 9.44
N GLN A 220 30.68 4.36 8.94
CA GLN A 220 30.63 4.04 7.52
C GLN A 220 29.27 4.42 6.90
N HIS A 221 28.16 4.06 7.55
CA HIS A 221 26.81 4.45 7.10
C HIS A 221 26.61 5.97 7.08
N GLN A 222 27.15 6.70 8.06
CA GLN A 222 27.09 8.17 8.11
C GLN A 222 27.98 8.84 7.07
N ALA A 223 29.11 8.22 6.71
CA ALA A 223 30.02 8.72 5.68
C ALA A 223 29.54 8.43 4.25
N PHE A 224 28.71 7.40 4.05
CA PHE A 224 28.23 6.99 2.73
C PHE A 224 27.45 8.11 2.02
N ARG A 225 27.77 8.34 0.75
CA ARG A 225 27.04 9.25 -0.14
C ARG A 225 26.72 8.52 -1.45
N LEU A 226 25.48 8.64 -1.91
CA LEU A 226 25.02 8.04 -3.16
C LEU A 226 25.55 8.87 -4.34
N ASP A 227 26.43 8.28 -5.13
CA ASP A 227 26.86 8.89 -6.38
C ASP A 227 25.78 8.84 -7.47
N GLU A 228 25.96 9.67 -8.49
CA GLU A 228 24.99 9.78 -9.59
C GLU A 228 24.90 8.49 -10.43
N ALA A 229 26.00 7.74 -10.55
CA ALA A 229 26.04 6.50 -11.31
C ALA A 229 25.17 5.41 -10.65
N THR A 230 25.31 5.23 -9.34
CA THR A 230 24.51 4.33 -8.52
C THR A 230 23.04 4.78 -8.50
N ARG A 231 22.78 6.09 -8.44
CA ARG A 231 21.40 6.61 -8.57
C ARG A 231 20.80 6.33 -9.95
N ALA A 232 21.57 6.44 -11.02
CA ALA A 232 21.13 6.10 -12.37
C ALA A 232 20.84 4.60 -12.50
N GLN A 233 21.69 3.74 -11.93
CA GLN A 233 21.46 2.30 -11.85
C GLN A 233 20.19 1.98 -11.06
N LEU A 234 19.99 2.60 -9.89
CA LEU A 234 18.77 2.48 -9.11
C LEU A 234 17.53 2.82 -9.94
N ASN A 235 17.54 3.95 -10.64
CA ASN A 235 16.43 4.34 -11.51
C ASN A 235 16.21 3.36 -12.67
N ALA A 236 17.27 2.78 -13.25
CA ALA A 236 17.15 1.75 -14.28
C ALA A 236 16.48 0.48 -13.73
N VAL A 237 16.81 0.06 -12.51
CA VAL A 237 16.18 -1.09 -11.84
C VAL A 237 14.72 -0.79 -11.49
N LEU A 238 14.42 0.38 -10.94
CA LEU A 238 13.05 0.76 -10.56
C LEU A 238 12.10 0.80 -11.77
N ARG A 239 12.58 1.27 -12.92
CA ARG A 239 11.80 1.31 -14.17
C ARG A 239 11.37 -0.07 -14.67
N GLN A 240 12.06 -1.15 -14.30
CA GLN A 240 11.65 -2.50 -14.69
C GLN A 240 10.28 -2.91 -14.10
N PHE A 241 9.84 -2.25 -13.02
CA PHE A 241 8.52 -2.48 -12.43
C PHE A 241 7.38 -1.78 -13.18
N GLU A 242 7.67 -0.84 -14.09
CA GLU A 242 6.66 -0.08 -14.82
C GLU A 242 5.91 -0.95 -15.84
N GLY A 243 4.60 -0.70 -15.98
CA GLY A 243 3.73 -1.50 -16.83
C GLY A 243 2.84 -2.47 -16.05
N THR A 244 2.20 -3.39 -16.79
CA THR A 244 1.34 -4.42 -16.22
C THR A 244 2.10 -5.72 -16.09
N HIS A 245 2.34 -6.16 -14.85
CA HIS A 245 3.08 -7.39 -14.57
C HIS A 245 2.35 -8.26 -13.55
N ASN A 246 2.77 -9.53 -13.47
CA ASN A 246 2.34 -10.44 -12.44
C ASN A 246 3.23 -10.30 -11.20
N PHE A 247 2.67 -9.72 -10.13
CA PHE A 247 3.40 -9.41 -8.90
C PHE A 247 3.23 -10.46 -7.79
N HIS A 248 2.99 -11.72 -8.14
CA HIS A 248 2.71 -12.78 -7.15
C HIS A 248 3.87 -13.04 -6.16
N ASN A 249 5.13 -12.87 -6.57
CA ASN A 249 6.30 -12.97 -5.67
C ASN A 249 6.46 -11.74 -4.79
N PHE A 250 5.92 -10.59 -5.21
CA PHE A 250 5.95 -9.33 -4.48
C PHE A 250 4.84 -9.21 -3.43
N THR A 251 4.07 -10.26 -3.18
CA THR A 251 3.06 -10.32 -2.12
C THR A 251 3.22 -11.59 -1.30
N SER A 252 2.31 -11.81 -0.36
CA SER A 252 2.13 -13.08 0.34
C SER A 252 0.74 -13.64 0.03
N LYS A 253 0.56 -14.96 0.21
CA LYS A 253 -0.74 -15.66 0.18
C LYS A 253 -1.50 -15.61 -1.16
N LEU A 254 -0.82 -15.31 -2.27
CA LEU A 254 -1.41 -15.40 -3.60
C LEU A 254 -0.61 -16.37 -4.49
N GLU A 255 -1.38 -17.12 -5.26
CA GLU A 255 -0.90 -18.05 -6.28
C GLU A 255 -0.40 -17.30 -7.52
N PRO A 256 0.64 -17.83 -8.21
CA PRO A 256 1.14 -17.22 -9.45
C PRO A 256 0.06 -17.05 -10.51
N THR A 257 -0.88 -17.98 -10.61
CA THR A 257 -1.96 -17.99 -11.61
C THR A 257 -3.12 -17.07 -11.26
N SER A 258 -3.14 -16.46 -10.06
CA SER A 258 -4.25 -15.61 -9.65
C SER A 258 -4.29 -14.32 -10.47
N PRO A 259 -5.42 -13.98 -11.12
CA PRO A 259 -5.55 -12.70 -11.83
C PRO A 259 -5.38 -11.49 -10.90
N LYS A 260 -5.57 -11.70 -9.58
CA LYS A 260 -5.33 -10.68 -8.56
C LYS A 260 -3.86 -10.31 -8.41
N CYS A 261 -2.92 -11.03 -9.00
CA CYS A 261 -1.50 -10.69 -8.95
C CYS A 261 -1.12 -9.64 -10.00
N ASN A 262 -1.92 -9.47 -11.05
CA ASN A 262 -1.65 -8.48 -12.09
C ASN A 262 -1.88 -7.06 -11.57
N ARG A 263 -0.85 -6.23 -11.58
CA ARG A 263 -0.92 -4.82 -11.19
C ARG A 263 -0.27 -3.95 -12.23
N TYR A 264 -0.73 -2.70 -12.29
CA TYR A 264 -0.20 -1.69 -13.18
C TYR A 264 0.54 -0.62 -12.38
N ILE A 265 1.85 -0.53 -12.59
CA ILE A 265 2.71 0.54 -12.09
C ILE A 265 2.86 1.56 -13.22
N THR A 266 2.54 2.81 -12.90
CA THR A 266 2.60 3.93 -13.86
C THR A 266 3.98 4.54 -13.90
N SER A 267 4.64 4.68 -12.74
CA SER A 267 6.02 5.16 -12.67
C SER A 267 6.69 4.73 -11.36
N PHE A 268 8.01 4.51 -11.39
CA PHE A 268 8.79 4.25 -10.19
C PHE A 268 10.21 4.83 -10.33
N ALA A 269 10.54 5.85 -9.54
CA ALA A 269 11.83 6.52 -9.63
C ALA A 269 12.30 7.13 -8.31
N ALA A 270 13.61 7.29 -8.17
CA ALA A 270 14.27 8.16 -7.21
C ALA A 270 14.56 9.52 -7.90
N ALA A 271 13.50 10.32 -8.09
CA ALA A 271 13.56 11.52 -8.91
C ALA A 271 14.21 12.73 -8.22
N ASP A 272 14.02 12.85 -6.91
CA ASP A 272 14.58 13.95 -6.14
C ASP A 272 16.02 13.63 -5.69
N PRO A 273 16.93 14.63 -5.63
CA PRO A 273 18.27 14.42 -5.13
C PRO A 273 18.28 13.99 -3.66
N PRO A 274 19.28 13.22 -3.22
CA PRO A 274 19.49 12.92 -1.82
C PRO A 274 19.67 14.20 -0.99
N PHE A 275 19.37 14.12 0.30
CA PHE A 275 19.60 15.20 1.26
C PHE A 275 20.20 14.66 2.55
N VAL A 276 20.96 15.48 3.27
CA VAL A 276 21.59 15.10 4.53
C VAL A 276 20.73 15.56 5.71
N ALA A 277 20.44 14.64 6.63
CA ALA A 277 19.75 14.92 7.89
C ALA A 277 20.24 13.94 8.96
N ASN A 278 20.45 14.44 10.19
CA ASN A 278 20.97 13.67 11.32
C ASN A 278 22.25 12.88 10.98
N HIS A 279 23.20 13.56 10.33
CA HIS A 279 24.51 13.03 9.90
C HIS A 279 24.45 11.86 8.89
N MET A 280 23.29 11.54 8.33
CA MET A 280 23.11 10.53 7.29
C MET A 280 22.49 11.15 6.05
N GLU A 281 22.79 10.59 4.88
CA GLU A 281 22.16 10.98 3.63
C GLU A 281 20.92 10.11 3.36
N TRP A 282 19.85 10.73 2.88
CA TRP A 282 18.54 10.14 2.66
C TRP A 282 18.05 10.39 1.25
N ILE A 283 17.30 9.44 0.69
CA ILE A 283 16.69 9.53 -0.63
C ILE A 283 15.21 9.13 -0.59
N ARG A 284 14.41 9.75 -1.46
CA ARG A 284 13.00 9.42 -1.64
C ARG A 284 12.79 8.62 -2.92
N LEU A 285 12.18 7.45 -2.79
CA LEU A 285 11.71 6.66 -3.92
C LEU A 285 10.21 6.88 -4.09
N ARG A 286 9.76 7.34 -5.26
CA ARG A 286 8.34 7.59 -5.55
C ARG A 286 7.81 6.53 -6.51
N VAL A 287 6.73 5.86 -6.11
CA VAL A 287 6.01 4.89 -6.95
C VAL A 287 4.55 5.31 -7.12
N VAL A 288 4.09 5.32 -8.37
CA VAL A 288 2.70 5.59 -8.74
C VAL A 288 2.12 4.33 -9.37
N GLY A 289 0.96 3.90 -8.89
CA GLY A 289 0.28 2.73 -9.43
C GLY A 289 -1.22 2.77 -9.19
N GLN A 290 -1.98 1.99 -9.96
CA GLN A 290 -3.44 1.92 -9.82
C GLN A 290 -3.85 1.32 -8.46
N SER A 291 -3.23 0.20 -8.11
CA SER A 291 -3.45 -0.49 -6.83
C SER A 291 -2.22 -1.29 -6.43
N PHE A 292 -2.09 -1.58 -5.14
CA PHE A 292 -0.95 -2.32 -4.59
C PHE A 292 -1.44 -3.52 -3.78
N LEU A 293 -0.66 -4.59 -3.81
CA LEU A 293 -0.86 -5.79 -3.00
C LEU A 293 -0.28 -5.60 -1.59
N LEU A 294 -0.56 -6.55 -0.69
CA LEU A 294 0.07 -6.60 0.63
C LEU A 294 1.59 -6.73 0.50
N HIS A 295 2.36 -5.90 1.20
CA HIS A 295 3.83 -5.83 1.14
C HIS A 295 4.45 -5.48 -0.23
N HIS A 296 3.62 -5.17 -1.24
CA HIS A 296 4.04 -5.02 -2.64
C HIS A 296 5.26 -4.11 -2.81
N ILE A 297 5.11 -2.86 -2.37
CA ILE A 297 6.11 -1.81 -2.55
C ILE A 297 7.40 -2.16 -1.80
N ARG A 298 7.27 -2.68 -0.57
CA ARG A 298 8.41 -3.05 0.28
C ARG A 298 9.24 -4.19 -0.32
N LYS A 299 8.60 -5.14 -1.01
CA LYS A 299 9.31 -6.19 -1.74
C LYS A 299 9.97 -5.66 -3.01
N MET A 300 9.31 -4.80 -3.78
CA MET A 300 9.95 -4.15 -4.95
C MET A 300 11.20 -3.38 -4.54
N ILE A 301 11.13 -2.61 -3.44
CA ILE A 301 12.27 -1.84 -2.91
C ILE A 301 13.36 -2.77 -2.39
N GLY A 302 13.02 -3.81 -1.62
CA GLY A 302 14.01 -4.77 -1.13
C GLY A 302 14.78 -5.43 -2.27
N THR A 303 14.09 -5.86 -3.33
CA THR A 303 14.73 -6.44 -4.51
C THR A 303 15.61 -5.41 -5.22
N ALA A 304 15.15 -4.16 -5.38
CA ALA A 304 15.96 -3.12 -6.00
C ALA A 304 17.24 -2.82 -5.22
N VAL A 305 17.17 -2.81 -3.89
CA VAL A 305 18.33 -2.65 -2.99
C VAL A 305 19.38 -3.74 -3.22
N GLU A 306 18.96 -4.99 -3.39
CA GLU A 306 19.87 -6.12 -3.62
C GLU A 306 20.52 -6.09 -5.00
N VAL A 307 19.76 -5.70 -6.03
CA VAL A 307 20.29 -5.55 -7.40
C VAL A 307 21.30 -4.40 -7.48
N VAL A 308 20.98 -3.24 -6.91
CA VAL A 308 21.86 -2.06 -6.94
C VAL A 308 23.14 -2.30 -6.15
N ALA A 309 23.05 -2.98 -5.01
CA ALA A 309 24.21 -3.33 -4.22
C ALA A 309 25.11 -4.41 -4.84
N GLY A 310 24.67 -5.06 -5.94
CA GLY A 310 25.41 -6.17 -6.55
C GLY A 310 25.23 -7.53 -5.87
N ALA A 311 24.35 -7.63 -4.87
CA ALA A 311 24.01 -8.87 -4.20
C ALA A 311 23.12 -9.80 -5.06
N ALA A 312 22.36 -9.23 -5.99
CA ALA A 312 21.52 -9.94 -6.95
C ALA A 312 21.80 -9.48 -8.39
N ASP A 313 21.61 -10.36 -9.38
CA ASP A 313 21.72 -9.95 -10.78
C ASP A 313 20.52 -9.11 -11.25
N ALA A 314 20.74 -8.27 -12.26
CA ALA A 314 19.72 -7.36 -12.79
C ALA A 314 18.48 -8.06 -13.35
N GLY A 315 18.59 -9.34 -13.75
CA GLY A 315 17.48 -10.13 -14.28
C GLY A 315 16.53 -10.67 -13.22
N VAL A 316 16.88 -10.61 -11.92
CA VAL A 316 16.04 -11.09 -10.82
C VAL A 316 14.66 -10.44 -10.85
N VAL A 317 14.57 -9.14 -11.16
CA VAL A 317 13.29 -8.41 -11.20
C VAL A 317 12.33 -9.03 -12.22
N GLN A 318 12.84 -9.33 -13.42
CA GLN A 318 12.06 -9.89 -14.51
C GLN A 318 11.68 -11.35 -14.22
N ARG A 319 12.62 -12.17 -13.73
CA ARG A 319 12.35 -13.55 -13.32
C ARG A 319 11.30 -13.63 -12.20
N ALA A 320 11.35 -12.70 -11.25
CA ALA A 320 10.38 -12.63 -10.16
C ALA A 320 8.95 -12.29 -10.60
N MET A 321 8.74 -11.79 -11.83
CA MET A 321 7.42 -11.53 -12.42
C MET A 321 6.92 -12.67 -13.32
N GLN A 322 7.75 -13.68 -13.59
CA GLN A 322 7.35 -14.91 -14.26
C GLN A 322 6.62 -15.84 -13.28
N LEU A 323 6.03 -16.94 -13.76
CA LEU A 323 5.17 -17.81 -12.94
C LEU A 323 5.89 -18.59 -11.82
N GLY A 324 7.22 -18.68 -11.87
CA GLY A 324 8.01 -19.38 -10.86
C GLY A 324 8.02 -18.65 -9.52
N LYS A 325 8.05 -19.40 -8.41
CA LYS A 325 8.13 -18.82 -7.07
C LYS A 325 9.56 -18.48 -6.71
N MET A 326 9.73 -17.32 -6.07
CA MET A 326 11.01 -16.83 -5.60
C MET A 326 10.82 -16.06 -4.29
N ASP A 327 11.73 -16.25 -3.34
CA ASP A 327 11.75 -15.46 -2.11
C ASP A 327 12.42 -14.11 -2.37
N LEU A 328 11.71 -13.04 -1.97
CA LEU A 328 12.18 -11.66 -2.13
C LEU A 328 12.31 -11.00 -0.76
N PRO A 329 13.36 -10.20 -0.55
CA PRO A 329 13.52 -9.41 0.68
C PRO A 329 12.38 -8.41 0.81
N LYS A 330 12.02 -8.09 2.06
CA LYS A 330 10.97 -7.11 2.36
C LYS A 330 11.58 -5.96 3.14
N ALA A 331 11.69 -4.79 2.50
CA ALA A 331 12.24 -3.59 3.14
C ALA A 331 11.46 -3.20 4.41
N PRO A 332 12.07 -2.47 5.37
CA PRO A 332 11.38 -1.95 6.55
C PRO A 332 10.11 -1.17 6.22
N SER A 333 9.10 -1.22 7.07
CA SER A 333 7.84 -0.49 6.83
C SER A 333 7.97 1.01 7.10
N VAL A 334 8.82 1.39 8.04
CA VAL A 334 8.94 2.77 8.56
C VAL A 334 9.19 3.80 7.46
N GLY A 335 9.99 3.49 6.45
CA GLY A 335 10.21 4.39 5.32
C GLY A 335 9.01 4.61 4.42
N LEU A 336 8.03 3.71 4.43
CA LEU A 336 6.92 3.73 3.49
C LEU A 336 5.81 4.65 3.97
N TYR A 337 5.31 5.49 3.07
CA TYR A 337 4.10 6.25 3.32
C TYR A 337 3.26 6.49 2.07
N LEU A 338 1.95 6.54 2.25
CA LEU A 338 1.04 6.98 1.19
C LEU A 338 1.23 8.50 1.00
N ALA A 339 1.82 8.92 -0.10
CA ALA A 339 1.99 10.35 -0.40
C ALA A 339 0.69 10.98 -0.89
N GLN A 340 -0.08 10.26 -1.73
CA GLN A 340 -1.32 10.80 -2.30
C GLN A 340 -2.28 9.71 -2.81
N ALA A 341 -3.59 9.93 -2.60
CA ALA A 341 -4.65 9.22 -3.31
C ALA A 341 -5.21 10.09 -4.46
N HIS A 342 -5.30 9.52 -5.67
CA HIS A 342 -5.74 10.24 -6.88
C HIS A 342 -7.21 9.97 -7.19
N PHE A 343 -7.93 11.03 -7.57
CA PHE A 343 -9.37 11.01 -7.92
C PHE A 343 -9.65 11.71 -9.25
N LYS A 344 -8.69 11.67 -10.18
CA LYS A 344 -8.75 12.36 -11.48
C LYS A 344 -9.97 11.93 -12.30
N ILE A 345 -10.21 10.64 -12.44
CA ILE A 345 -11.34 10.11 -13.23
C ILE A 345 -12.67 10.46 -12.55
N TYR A 346 -12.72 10.41 -11.21
CA TYR A 346 -13.88 10.86 -10.47
C TYR A 346 -14.20 12.34 -10.74
N ASN A 347 -13.19 13.21 -10.68
CA ASN A 347 -13.35 14.63 -10.92
C ASN A 347 -13.79 14.92 -12.37
N LEU A 348 -13.25 14.21 -13.36
CA LEU A 348 -13.68 14.32 -14.76
C LEU A 348 -15.18 13.99 -14.90
N LYS A 349 -15.61 12.83 -14.37
CA LYS A 349 -17.01 12.40 -14.39
C LYS A 349 -17.96 13.35 -13.67
N LEU A 350 -17.47 14.07 -12.65
CA LEU A 350 -18.27 15.05 -11.93
C LEU A 350 -18.46 16.33 -12.75
N ARG A 351 -17.42 16.79 -13.47
CA ARG A 351 -17.48 17.98 -14.33
C ARG A 351 -18.44 17.79 -15.51
N ASP A 352 -18.48 16.59 -16.09
CA ASP A 352 -19.38 16.27 -17.20
C ASP A 352 -20.85 16.16 -16.78
N ALA A 353 -21.15 16.13 -15.47
CA ALA A 353 -22.50 16.09 -14.97
C ALA A 353 -23.14 17.49 -15.01
N VAL A 354 -24.17 17.65 -15.84
CA VAL A 354 -24.95 18.89 -16.09
C VAL A 354 -25.47 19.59 -14.82
N GLN A 355 -25.54 18.89 -13.68
CA GLN A 355 -25.94 19.41 -12.37
C GLN A 355 -24.96 18.94 -11.28
N ALA A 356 -23.69 19.30 -11.36
CA ALA A 356 -22.75 19.09 -10.27
C ALA A 356 -23.12 19.98 -9.07
N THR A 357 -23.86 19.43 -8.11
CA THR A 357 -24.23 20.13 -6.85
C THR A 357 -23.08 20.22 -5.85
N HIS A 358 -21.92 19.64 -6.16
CA HIS A 358 -20.75 19.59 -5.27
C HIS A 358 -19.47 19.89 -6.05
N PRO A 359 -18.49 20.58 -5.45
CA PRO A 359 -17.21 20.86 -6.09
C PRO A 359 -16.40 19.57 -6.33
N PRO A 360 -15.49 19.56 -7.32
CA PRO A 360 -14.55 18.46 -7.51
C PRO A 360 -13.61 18.33 -6.30
N LEU A 361 -13.06 17.12 -6.10
CA LEU A 361 -12.04 16.87 -5.09
C LEU A 361 -10.71 17.40 -5.58
N ASP A 362 -10.49 18.70 -5.42
CA ASP A 362 -9.21 19.32 -5.79
C ASP A 362 -8.19 19.21 -4.66
N LEU A 363 -7.51 18.08 -4.63
CA LEU A 363 -6.39 17.86 -3.70
C LEU A 363 -5.10 18.54 -4.18
N GLU A 364 -5.14 19.19 -5.36
CA GLU A 364 -3.99 19.84 -5.95
C GLU A 364 -3.90 21.34 -5.62
N GLU A 365 -4.88 21.86 -4.87
CA GLU A 365 -4.89 23.24 -4.40
C GLU A 365 -3.56 23.58 -3.70
N PRO A 366 -2.90 24.70 -4.05
CA PRO A 366 -1.57 25.04 -3.52
C PRO A 366 -1.49 25.08 -1.99
N ALA A 367 -2.53 25.60 -1.32
CA ALA A 367 -2.59 25.66 0.13
C ALA A 367 -2.65 24.26 0.76
N VAL A 368 -3.46 23.37 0.18
CA VAL A 368 -3.56 21.96 0.61
C VAL A 368 -2.22 21.27 0.40
N LYS A 369 -1.63 21.37 -0.79
CA LYS A 369 -0.30 20.80 -1.08
C LYS A 369 0.78 21.29 -0.11
N ALA A 370 0.82 22.58 0.18
CA ALA A 370 1.78 23.15 1.11
C ALA A 370 1.61 22.56 2.51
N ALA A 371 0.37 22.44 3.00
CA ALA A 371 0.08 21.81 4.28
C ALA A 371 0.47 20.32 4.31
N VAL A 372 0.24 19.59 3.21
CA VAL A 372 0.66 18.19 3.04
C VAL A 372 2.18 18.06 3.12
N GLU A 373 2.92 18.88 2.39
CA GLU A 373 4.38 18.84 2.38
C GLU A 373 4.98 19.28 3.73
N ALA A 374 4.42 20.29 4.38
CA ALA A 374 4.81 20.68 5.73
C ALA A 374 4.63 19.50 6.70
N PHE A 375 3.44 18.86 6.70
CA PHE A 375 3.17 17.71 7.54
C PHE A 375 4.13 16.54 7.27
N LYS A 376 4.47 16.27 6.00
CA LYS A 376 5.48 15.26 5.64
C LYS A 376 6.82 15.55 6.29
N ARG A 377 7.32 16.79 6.17
CA ARG A 377 8.64 17.17 6.69
C ARG A 377 8.66 17.16 8.22
N ASP A 378 7.65 17.76 8.84
CA ASP A 378 7.66 18.06 10.26
C ASP A 378 7.31 16.85 11.14
N PHE A 379 6.56 15.88 10.61
CA PHE A 379 6.13 14.70 11.36
C PHE A 379 6.66 13.39 10.75
N ILE A 380 6.43 13.16 9.46
CA ILE A 380 6.76 11.84 8.85
C ILE A 380 8.28 11.69 8.69
N PHE A 381 8.95 12.68 8.10
CA PHE A 381 10.39 12.59 7.84
C PHE A 381 11.18 12.61 9.13
N ASP A 382 10.84 13.55 10.03
CA ASP A 382 11.46 13.60 11.36
C ASP A 382 11.29 12.26 12.09
N HIS A 383 10.07 11.69 12.15
CA HIS A 383 9.87 10.39 12.78
C HIS A 383 10.74 9.28 12.16
N ILE A 384 10.78 9.15 10.84
CA ILE A 384 11.57 8.12 10.15
C ILE A 384 13.07 8.28 10.47
N ILE A 385 13.57 9.52 10.42
CA ILE A 385 14.99 9.84 10.65
C ILE A 385 15.37 9.57 12.11
N GLN A 386 14.54 10.01 13.06
CA GLN A 386 14.77 9.76 14.49
C GLN A 386 14.65 8.27 14.83
N HIS A 387 13.69 7.57 14.21
CA HIS A 387 13.51 6.14 14.39
C HIS A 387 14.74 5.35 13.94
N GLU A 388 15.36 5.71 12.80
CA GLU A 388 16.60 5.07 12.38
C GLU A 388 17.76 5.39 13.33
N ALA A 389 17.87 6.63 13.80
CA ALA A 389 18.90 7.03 14.76
C ALA A 389 18.81 6.24 16.08
N ALA A 390 17.59 6.00 16.57
CA ALA A 390 17.36 5.29 17.82
C ALA A 390 17.43 3.76 17.68
N THR A 391 16.89 3.19 16.60
CA THR A 391 16.65 1.73 16.51
C THR A 391 17.57 1.00 15.54
N ARG A 392 18.23 1.73 14.63
CA ARG A 392 19.09 1.19 13.57
C ARG A 392 18.38 0.16 12.68
N THR A 393 17.09 0.39 12.40
CA THR A 393 16.22 -0.54 11.68
C THR A 393 16.74 -0.90 10.28
N TYR A 394 17.21 0.09 9.51
CA TYR A 394 17.77 -0.16 8.17
C TYR A 394 19.10 -0.88 8.24
N ALA A 395 19.98 -0.47 9.15
CA ALA A 395 21.28 -1.13 9.35
C ALA A 395 21.13 -2.60 9.79
N LYS A 396 20.24 -2.87 10.76
CA LYS A 396 19.93 -4.24 11.22
C LYS A 396 19.29 -5.08 10.10
N TRP A 397 18.40 -4.48 9.31
CA TRP A 397 17.80 -5.14 8.15
C TRP A 397 18.86 -5.50 7.10
N LEU A 398 19.79 -4.60 6.80
CA LEU A 398 20.88 -4.84 5.87
C LEU A 398 21.79 -5.98 6.33
N ARG A 399 22.17 -5.96 7.61
CA ARG A 399 22.97 -7.02 8.22
C ARG A 399 22.26 -8.37 8.19
N THR A 400 20.94 -8.38 8.32
CA THR A 400 20.14 -9.61 8.15
C THR A 400 20.26 -10.15 6.72
N LEU A 401 20.26 -9.29 5.70
CA LEU A 401 20.44 -9.72 4.30
C LEU A 401 21.84 -10.26 4.05
N GLU A 402 22.87 -9.69 4.67
CA GLU A 402 24.26 -10.19 4.58
C GLU A 402 24.44 -11.55 5.24
N GLN A 403 23.86 -11.75 6.44
CA GLN A 403 23.94 -13.01 7.17
C GLN A 403 23.07 -14.11 6.55
N LEU A 404 21.95 -13.73 5.94
CA LEU A 404 20.93 -14.64 5.44
C LEU A 404 20.46 -14.23 4.03
N PRO A 405 21.36 -14.25 3.02
CA PRO A 405 21.06 -13.78 1.67
C PRO A 405 19.91 -14.57 1.05
N CYS A 406 19.17 -13.90 0.16
CA CYS A 406 18.17 -14.56 -0.68
C CYS A 406 18.88 -15.38 -1.77
N ASP A 407 18.44 -16.61 -2.00
CA ASP A 407 19.02 -17.48 -3.05
C ASP A 407 18.60 -17.06 -4.47
N TYR A 408 17.48 -16.33 -4.58
CA TYR A 408 16.82 -15.96 -5.85
C TYR A 408 16.60 -17.16 -6.78
N ALA A 409 16.51 -18.35 -6.21
CA ALA A 409 16.26 -19.58 -6.95
C ALA A 409 14.77 -19.61 -7.36
N VAL A 410 14.53 -19.98 -8.62
CA VAL A 410 13.17 -20.15 -9.12
C VAL A 410 12.71 -21.56 -8.79
N LYS A 411 11.58 -21.66 -8.07
CA LYS A 411 10.96 -22.94 -7.69
C LYS A 411 9.59 -23.07 -8.34
N THR A 412 9.11 -24.30 -8.50
CA THR A 412 7.69 -24.50 -8.82
C THR A 412 6.82 -24.04 -7.64
N TYR A 413 5.53 -23.77 -7.90
CA TYR A 413 4.63 -23.33 -6.83
C TYR A 413 4.46 -24.39 -5.74
N ASP A 414 4.38 -25.66 -6.12
CA ASP A 414 4.12 -26.77 -5.20
C ASP A 414 5.34 -27.09 -4.32
N GLU A 415 6.55 -27.06 -4.89
CA GLU A 415 7.81 -27.18 -4.12
C GLU A 415 7.91 -26.03 -3.10
N TRP A 416 7.76 -24.79 -3.56
CA TRP A 416 7.81 -23.62 -2.68
C TRP A 416 6.75 -23.67 -1.59
N LYS A 417 5.53 -24.10 -1.92
CA LYS A 417 4.43 -24.20 -0.96
C LYS A 417 4.73 -25.24 0.11
N THR A 418 5.21 -26.42 -0.29
CA THR A 418 5.57 -27.51 0.63
C THR A 418 6.67 -27.06 1.60
N GLU A 419 7.71 -26.39 1.10
CA GLU A 419 8.76 -25.83 1.95
C GLU A 419 8.22 -24.79 2.95
N LYS A 420 7.36 -23.86 2.51
CA LYS A 420 6.81 -22.82 3.38
C LYS A 420 5.83 -23.36 4.42
N GLU A 421 5.02 -24.36 4.06
CA GLU A 421 4.12 -25.03 5.01
C GLU A 421 4.91 -25.84 6.04
N GLY A 422 5.97 -26.53 5.62
CA GLY A 422 6.90 -27.20 6.52
C GLY A 422 7.57 -26.22 7.50
N LEU A 423 8.10 -25.10 7.01
CA LEU A 423 8.67 -24.04 7.86
C LEU A 423 7.62 -23.38 8.76
N ALA A 424 6.37 -23.25 8.32
CA ALA A 424 5.29 -22.66 9.12
C ALA A 424 4.85 -23.57 10.28
N ALA A 425 4.95 -24.90 10.11
CA ALA A 425 4.65 -25.87 11.15
C ALA A 425 5.66 -25.86 12.30
N ILE A 426 6.89 -25.40 12.06
CA ILE A 426 7.92 -25.27 13.10
C ILE A 426 7.59 -24.04 13.96
N THR A 427 7.23 -24.29 15.23
CA THR A 427 6.91 -23.25 16.23
C THR A 427 8.16 -22.68 16.90
N ASP A 428 9.19 -23.52 17.08
CA ASP A 428 10.46 -23.10 17.64
C ASP A 428 11.28 -22.27 16.64
N ARG A 429 11.76 -21.10 17.07
CA ARG A 429 12.46 -20.16 16.19
C ARG A 429 13.83 -20.67 15.76
N ALA A 430 14.56 -21.33 16.66
CA ALA A 430 15.90 -21.83 16.36
C ALA A 430 15.83 -22.99 15.37
N ALA A 431 14.92 -23.94 15.59
CA ALA A 431 14.67 -25.06 14.69
C ALA A 431 14.22 -24.59 13.30
N LYS A 432 13.33 -23.58 13.25
CA LYS A 432 12.86 -23.01 11.98
C LYS A 432 13.99 -22.37 11.18
N ARG A 433 14.96 -21.75 11.85
CA ARG A 433 16.16 -21.18 11.23
C ARG A 433 17.10 -22.26 10.73
N GLY A 434 17.37 -23.29 11.53
CA GLY A 434 18.17 -24.44 11.11
C GLY A 434 17.61 -25.09 9.84
N ALA A 435 16.29 -25.25 9.77
CA ALA A 435 15.60 -25.74 8.57
C ALA A 435 15.74 -24.79 7.37
N LEU A 436 15.64 -23.47 7.58
CA LEU A 436 15.81 -22.48 6.51
C LEU A 436 17.25 -22.46 5.97
N GLN A 437 18.25 -22.60 6.85
CA GLN A 437 19.65 -22.68 6.47
C GLN A 437 19.93 -23.95 5.67
N ALA A 438 19.45 -25.10 6.12
CA ALA A 438 19.62 -26.37 5.42
C ALA A 438 19.00 -26.36 4.01
N LEU A 439 17.81 -25.77 3.84
CA LEU A 439 17.19 -25.61 2.52
C LEU A 439 18.03 -24.76 1.57
N ARG A 440 18.70 -23.72 2.09
CA ARG A 440 19.56 -22.82 1.31
C ARG A 440 20.88 -23.48 0.93
N ASP A 441 21.51 -24.21 1.86
CA ASP A 441 22.74 -24.95 1.61
C ASP A 441 22.52 -26.03 0.53
N ALA A 442 21.36 -26.69 0.56
CA ALA A 442 20.95 -27.64 -0.48
C ALA A 442 20.76 -26.97 -1.85
N ALA A 443 20.14 -25.79 -1.91
CA ALA A 443 19.95 -25.04 -3.15
C ALA A 443 21.29 -24.53 -3.73
N ALA A 444 22.21 -24.07 -2.88
CA ALA A 444 23.55 -23.66 -3.28
C ALA A 444 24.34 -24.84 -3.89
N THR A 445 24.24 -26.02 -3.30
CA THR A 445 24.89 -27.25 -3.80
C THR A 445 24.32 -27.68 -5.15
N ALA A 446 23.00 -27.59 -5.34
CA ALA A 446 22.35 -27.92 -6.62
C ALA A 446 22.74 -26.94 -7.76
N THR A 447 22.90 -25.65 -7.43
CA THR A 447 23.34 -24.61 -8.38
C THR A 447 24.80 -24.81 -8.80
N ALA A 448 25.67 -25.22 -7.85
CA ALA A 448 27.06 -25.55 -8.15
C ALA A 448 27.19 -26.80 -9.05
N ALA A 449 26.36 -27.83 -8.85
CA ALA A 449 26.37 -29.04 -9.66
C ALA A 449 25.89 -28.80 -11.11
N THR A 450 24.92 -27.90 -11.31
CA THR A 450 24.45 -27.52 -12.65
C THR A 450 25.42 -26.59 -13.39
N GLY A 451 26.15 -25.73 -12.67
CA GLY A 451 27.23 -24.91 -13.24
C GLY A 451 28.45 -25.72 -13.70
N ALA A 452 28.85 -26.74 -12.95
CA ALA A 452 29.97 -27.63 -13.31
C ALA A 452 29.66 -28.52 -14.54
N SER A 453 28.39 -28.69 -14.90
CA SER A 453 27.96 -29.47 -16.07
C SER A 453 28.05 -28.69 -17.39
N ALA A 454 28.17 -27.36 -17.34
CA ALA A 454 28.19 -26.48 -18.52
C ALA A 454 29.62 -26.16 -19.02
N GLU A 455 30.66 -26.45 -18.25
CA GLU A 455 32.08 -26.22 -18.64
C GLU A 455 32.75 -27.46 -19.27
N GLY A 456 32.00 -28.54 -19.52
CA GLY A 456 32.52 -29.81 -20.01
C GLY A 456 32.38 -30.10 -21.51
N ASP A 457 31.76 -29.22 -22.31
CA ASP A 457 31.47 -29.49 -23.73
C ASP A 457 31.82 -28.32 -24.65
N ALA A 458 33.09 -27.93 -24.63
CA ALA A 458 33.68 -27.03 -25.63
C ALA A 458 35.03 -27.60 -26.08
N GLY A 459 34.98 -28.66 -26.88
CA GLY A 459 36.20 -29.29 -27.39
C GLY A 459 35.93 -30.33 -28.46
N ALA A 460 35.62 -29.87 -29.68
CA ALA A 460 36.02 -30.41 -30.97
C ALA A 460 34.89 -30.24 -32.00
N THR A 461 35.05 -29.31 -32.93
CA THR A 461 35.12 -29.61 -34.37
C THR A 461 35.25 -28.28 -35.12
N ALA A 462 36.43 -28.07 -35.69
CA ALA A 462 36.61 -27.13 -36.77
C ALA A 462 36.77 -27.98 -38.04
N ASP A 463 35.89 -27.85 -39.02
CA ASP A 463 36.37 -27.72 -40.40
C ASP A 463 35.31 -27.11 -41.34
N GLU A 464 35.83 -26.26 -42.21
CA GLU A 464 35.34 -25.84 -43.54
C GLU A 464 33.85 -25.54 -43.76
N THR A 465 33.53 -24.27 -44.04
CA THR A 465 32.66 -23.97 -45.19
C THR A 465 32.98 -22.60 -45.80
N LYS A 466 33.05 -22.64 -47.12
CA LYS A 466 33.55 -21.65 -48.06
C LYS A 466 32.47 -20.62 -48.38
N ALA A 467 32.88 -19.37 -48.55
CA ALA A 467 32.06 -18.22 -48.93
C ALA A 467 31.45 -18.37 -50.33
N GLU A 468 30.21 -17.92 -50.49
CA GLU A 468 29.67 -17.49 -51.79
C GLU A 468 28.73 -16.30 -51.61
N ALA A 469 28.97 -15.26 -52.41
CA ALA A 469 28.34 -13.96 -52.34
C ALA A 469 27.00 -13.94 -53.10
N VAL A 470 26.04 -13.19 -52.59
CA VAL A 470 24.71 -12.98 -53.19
C VAL A 470 24.67 -11.61 -53.84
N GLU A 471 24.40 -11.57 -55.16
CA GLU A 471 23.97 -10.39 -55.91
C GLU A 471 22.48 -10.52 -56.33
N PRO A 472 21.79 -9.40 -56.67
CA PRO A 472 20.36 -9.23 -56.41
C PRO A 472 19.43 -9.63 -57.56
N VAL A 473 18.21 -10.03 -57.18
CA VAL A 473 17.12 -10.45 -58.09
C VAL A 473 16.39 -9.23 -58.67
N LYS A 474 16.23 -9.25 -60.00
CA LYS A 474 15.44 -8.32 -60.80
C LYS A 474 13.95 -8.67 -60.76
N ASP A 475 13.16 -7.61 -60.77
CA ASP A 475 11.71 -7.51 -60.81
C ASP A 475 11.24 -7.54 -62.28
N GLU A 476 10.37 -8.48 -62.64
CA GLU A 476 9.57 -8.43 -63.88
C GLU A 476 8.15 -8.96 -63.59
N GLY A 477 7.23 -8.01 -63.38
CA GLY A 477 5.79 -8.24 -63.40
C GLY A 477 5.26 -8.16 -64.82
N GLY A 478 4.53 -9.20 -65.23
CA GLY A 478 3.84 -9.29 -66.52
C GLY A 478 2.46 -8.62 -66.51
N GLU A 479 2.13 -8.02 -67.66
CA GLU A 479 0.79 -7.64 -68.10
C GLU A 479 0.04 -8.88 -68.64
N GLU A 480 -1.17 -9.13 -68.12
CA GLU A 480 -2.47 -9.24 -68.83
C GLU A 480 -3.59 -9.68 -67.86
#